data_AF-A0A354PI47-F1
#
_entry.id   AF-A0A354PI47-F1
#
_cell.length_a   1.000
_cell.length_b   1.000
_cell.length_c   1.000
_cell.angle_alpha   90.00
_cell.angle_beta   90.00
_cell.angle_gamma   90.00
#
_symmetry.space_group_name_H-M   'P 1'
#
loop_
_entity.id
_entity.type
_entity.pdbx_description
1 polymer ?
#
loop_
_entity_poly.entity_id
_entity_poly.type
_entity_poly.pdbx_seq_one_letter_code
_entity_poly.pdbx_strand_id
1 'polypeptide(L)'
;MIYAGFFALHSLHGRYVMKLLQTSLLIVFIVLSGKCVAAREWKDSTGNFKVEAELREVRGNDVVLVRPDGKQIVVPIARLSDEDQKYLRSLTAGSPNPQMP
;
A
#
# COMPACT_ATOMS: atom_id res chain seq x y z
N MET A 1 -52.19 -18.20 -29.95
CA MET A 1 -50.72 -18.03 -29.86
C MET A 1 -50.35 -16.62 -29.37
N ILE A 2 -50.77 -16.17 -28.17
CA ILE A 2 -50.29 -14.86 -27.64
C ILE A 2 -50.34 -14.80 -26.10
N TYR A 3 -49.65 -15.70 -25.37
CA TYR A 3 -49.55 -15.55 -23.90
C TYR A 3 -48.20 -15.99 -23.28
N ALA A 4 -47.14 -16.16 -24.07
CA ALA A 4 -45.83 -16.58 -23.54
C ALA A 4 -44.84 -15.41 -23.27
N GLY A 5 -45.22 -14.16 -23.54
CA GLY A 5 -44.30 -13.01 -23.47
C GLY A 5 -44.39 -12.15 -22.21
N PHE A 6 -45.48 -12.24 -21.44
CA PHE A 6 -45.75 -11.24 -20.39
C PHE A 6 -45.16 -11.59 -19.01
N PHE A 7 -44.71 -12.82 -18.79
CA PHE A 7 -44.15 -13.25 -17.50
C PHE A 7 -42.66 -12.92 -17.30
N ALA A 8 -41.93 -12.59 -18.39
CA ALA A 8 -40.50 -12.31 -18.31
C ALA A 8 -40.16 -10.88 -17.85
N LEU A 9 -41.13 -9.95 -17.83
CA LEU A 9 -40.88 -8.54 -17.56
C LEU A 9 -41.05 -8.13 -16.09
N HIS A 10 -41.77 -8.92 -15.28
CA HIS A 10 -42.07 -8.56 -13.89
C HIS A 10 -40.97 -8.98 -12.88
N SER A 11 -40.06 -9.89 -13.24
CA SER A 11 -38.97 -10.40 -12.36
C SER A 11 -37.61 -9.70 -12.56
N LEU A 12 -37.62 -8.46 -13.05
CA LEU A 12 -36.40 -7.68 -13.24
C LEU A 12 -36.25 -6.58 -12.17
N HIS A 13 -37.35 -5.97 -11.72
CA HIS A 13 -37.30 -4.82 -10.78
C HIS A 13 -36.64 -5.15 -9.43
N GLY A 14 -36.97 -6.28 -8.79
CA GLY A 14 -36.37 -6.65 -7.50
C GLY A 14 -34.88 -7.01 -7.59
N ARG A 15 -34.46 -7.62 -8.70
CA ARG A 15 -33.07 -8.03 -8.93
C ARG A 15 -32.16 -6.84 -9.23
N TYR A 16 -32.68 -5.81 -9.91
CA TYR A 16 -31.95 -4.57 -10.13
C TYR A 16 -31.79 -3.78 -8.83
N VAL A 17 -32.83 -3.62 -8.01
CA VAL A 17 -32.74 -2.91 -6.72
C VAL A 17 -31.81 -3.64 -5.74
N MET A 18 -31.86 -4.98 -5.68
CA MET A 18 -30.95 -5.77 -4.84
C MET A 18 -29.50 -5.73 -5.34
N LYS A 19 -29.25 -5.74 -6.65
CA LYS A 19 -27.90 -5.52 -7.21
C LYS A 19 -27.39 -4.10 -6.98
N LEU A 20 -28.24 -3.08 -7.10
CA LEU A 20 -27.89 -1.67 -6.85
C LEU A 20 -27.55 -1.43 -5.37
N LEU A 21 -28.29 -2.02 -4.44
CA LEU A 21 -27.96 -2.01 -3.01
C LEU A 21 -26.66 -2.76 -2.71
N GLN A 22 -26.46 -3.93 -3.32
CA GLN A 22 -25.27 -4.75 -3.11
C GLN A 22 -24.01 -4.08 -3.69
N THR A 23 -24.10 -3.38 -4.82
CA THR A 23 -23.00 -2.58 -5.37
C THR A 23 -22.69 -1.35 -4.52
N SER A 24 -23.71 -0.68 -3.97
CA SER A 24 -23.52 0.48 -3.08
C SER A 24 -22.74 0.11 -1.81
N LEU A 25 -23.08 -1.04 -1.20
CA LEU A 25 -22.38 -1.58 -0.03
C LEU A 25 -20.90 -1.89 -0.33
N LEU A 26 -20.61 -2.43 -1.52
CA LEU A 26 -19.25 -2.80 -1.96
C LEU A 26 -18.38 -1.56 -2.20
N ILE A 27 -18.96 -0.48 -2.73
CA ILE A 27 -18.26 0.79 -2.96
C ILE A 27 -17.91 1.48 -1.63
N VAL A 28 -18.83 1.49 -0.66
CA VAL A 28 -18.56 2.05 0.68
C VAL A 28 -17.42 1.30 1.39
N PHE A 29 -17.38 -0.02 1.28
CA PHE A 29 -16.32 -0.84 1.89
C PHE A 29 -14.93 -0.57 1.31
N ILE A 30 -14.86 -0.27 0.00
CA ILE A 30 -13.61 0.09 -0.69
C ILE A 30 -13.12 1.48 -0.27
N VAL A 31 -14.03 2.45 -0.09
CA VAL A 31 -13.67 3.82 0.32
C VAL A 31 -13.17 3.88 1.78
N LEU A 32 -13.65 2.99 2.66
CA LEU A 32 -13.14 2.90 4.04
C LEU A 32 -11.78 2.20 4.17
N SER A 33 -11.31 1.54 3.12
CA SER A 33 -10.00 0.88 3.12
C SER A 33 -8.90 1.90 2.82
N GLY A 34 -8.73 2.88 3.72
CA GLY A 34 -7.58 3.77 3.70
C GLY A 34 -6.31 2.92 3.71
N LYS A 35 -5.56 2.93 2.61
CA LYS A 35 -4.28 2.23 2.56
C LYS A 35 -3.31 2.98 3.47
N CYS A 36 -3.10 2.44 4.67
CA CYS A 36 -1.98 2.82 5.52
C CYS A 36 -0.72 2.28 4.84
N VAL A 37 -0.19 3.10 3.94
CA VAL A 37 1.15 2.91 3.39
C VAL A 37 2.09 2.86 4.60
N ALA A 38 2.98 1.87 4.64
CA ALA A 38 3.86 1.61 5.77
C ALA A 38 5.02 2.63 5.83
N ALA A 39 4.68 3.91 5.89
CA ALA A 39 5.64 4.98 6.16
C ALA A 39 6.11 4.81 7.61
N ARG A 40 7.41 4.52 7.78
CA ARG A 40 8.08 4.43 9.07
C ARG A 40 8.78 5.75 9.35
N GLU A 41 8.85 6.16 10.61
CA GLU A 41 9.74 7.24 11.04
C GLU A 41 11.19 6.72 11.05
N TRP A 42 12.02 7.26 10.18
CA TRP A 42 13.46 7.04 10.13
C TRP A 42 14.16 8.14 10.92
N LYS A 43 15.16 7.76 11.71
CA LYS A 43 15.96 8.72 12.49
C LYS A 43 17.38 8.80 11.95
N ASP A 44 17.91 10.02 11.93
CA ASP A 44 19.33 10.25 11.68
C ASP A 44 20.17 9.83 12.91
N SER A 45 21.46 9.56 12.72
CA SER A 45 22.42 9.14 13.75
C SER A 45 22.56 10.16 14.88
N THR A 46 22.25 11.43 14.60
CA THR A 46 22.21 12.49 15.60
C THR A 46 20.91 12.53 16.41
N GLY A 47 19.86 11.81 16.01
CA GLY A 47 18.52 11.84 16.62
C GLY A 47 17.75 13.16 16.45
N ASN A 48 18.40 14.20 15.94
CA ASN A 48 17.80 15.52 15.72
C ASN A 48 16.87 15.58 14.51
N PHE A 49 17.10 14.69 13.54
CA PHE A 49 16.31 14.63 12.32
C PHE A 49 15.51 13.34 12.27
N LYS A 50 14.20 13.49 12.06
CA LYS A 50 13.23 12.40 11.93
C LYS A 50 12.49 12.60 10.62
N VAL A 51 12.42 11.56 9.81
CA VAL A 51 11.72 11.62 8.52
C VAL A 51 10.78 10.43 8.39
N GLU A 52 9.50 10.72 8.23
CA GLU A 52 8.51 9.72 7.81
C GLU A 52 8.73 9.39 6.34
N ALA A 53 9.06 8.14 6.06
CA ALA A 53 9.28 7.65 4.71
C ALA A 53 9.10 6.14 4.62
N GLU A 54 8.73 5.67 3.43
CA GLU A 54 8.75 4.27 3.06
C GLU A 54 10.15 3.87 2.56
N LEU A 55 10.63 2.70 2.99
CA LEU A 55 11.82 2.11 2.40
C LEU A 55 11.49 1.55 1.03
N ARG A 56 12.07 2.12 -0.03
CA ARG A 56 11.89 1.63 -1.39
C ARG A 56 12.97 0.64 -1.81
N GLU A 57 14.23 0.93 -1.49
CA GLU A 57 15.36 0.11 -1.94
C GLU A 57 16.57 0.29 -1.02
N VAL A 58 17.38 -0.77 -0.87
CA VAL A 58 18.69 -0.72 -0.19
C VAL A 58 19.77 -0.96 -1.23
N ARG A 59 20.65 0.02 -1.45
CA ARG A 59 21.74 -0.02 -2.43
C ARG A 59 23.09 -0.04 -1.71
N GLY A 60 23.54 -1.22 -1.32
CA GLY A 60 24.83 -1.39 -0.63
C GLY A 60 24.89 -0.59 0.69
N ASN A 61 25.53 0.59 0.65
CA ASN A 61 25.69 1.49 1.79
C ASN A 61 24.65 2.61 1.88
N ASP A 62 23.80 2.76 0.88
CA ASP A 62 22.77 3.78 0.82
C ASP A 62 21.38 3.16 0.84
N VAL A 63 20.41 3.89 1.39
CA VAL A 63 19.00 3.52 1.29
C VAL A 63 18.20 4.59 0.60
N VAL A 64 17.22 4.12 -0.15
CA VAL A 64 16.32 4.93 -0.93
C VAL A 64 14.98 4.97 -0.19
N LEU A 65 14.69 6.13 0.40
CA LEU A 65 13.48 6.37 1.16
C LEU A 65 12.54 7.24 0.33
N VAL A 66 11.23 6.94 0.36
CA VAL A 66 10.20 7.73 -0.32
C VAL A 66 9.31 8.35 0.73
N ARG A 67 9.32 9.68 0.79
CA ARG A 67 8.51 10.46 1.71
C ARG A 67 7.03 10.42 1.30
N PRO A 68 6.10 10.77 2.20
CA PRO A 68 4.66 10.82 1.89
C PRO A 68 4.29 11.86 0.82
N ASP A 69 5.15 12.85 0.58
CA ASP A 69 5.04 13.80 -0.53
C ASP A 69 5.41 13.18 -1.90
N GLY A 70 5.79 11.90 -1.93
CA GLY A 70 6.25 11.17 -3.11
C GLY A 70 7.72 11.44 -3.47
N LYS A 71 8.43 12.28 -2.70
CA LYS A 71 9.83 12.60 -2.95
C LYS A 71 10.73 11.46 -2.52
N GLN A 72 11.54 11.00 -3.45
CA GLN A 72 12.59 10.02 -3.18
C GLN A 72 13.85 10.72 -2.66
N ILE A 73 14.37 10.25 -1.54
CA ILE A 73 15.62 10.73 -0.93
C ILE A 73 16.55 9.54 -0.75
N VAL A 74 17.84 9.78 -0.98
CA VAL A 74 18.89 8.80 -0.74
C VAL A 74 19.59 9.18 0.55
N VAL A 75 19.59 8.28 1.52
CA VAL A 75 20.19 8.49 2.83
C VAL A 75 21.26 7.42 3.05
N PRO A 76 22.51 7.78 3.34
CA PRO A 76 23.53 6.80 3.68
C PRO A 76 23.16 6.09 4.98
N ILE A 77 23.32 4.76 5.01
CA ILE A 77 23.01 3.93 6.19
C ILE A 77 23.78 4.42 7.42
N ALA A 78 25.03 4.86 7.23
CA ALA A 78 25.86 5.41 8.30
C ALA A 78 25.30 6.68 8.96
N ARG A 79 24.38 7.38 8.28
CA ARG A 79 23.69 8.55 8.81
C ARG A 79 22.37 8.19 9.48
N LEU A 80 21.90 6.96 9.39
CA LEU A 80 20.73 6.50 10.12
C LEU A 80 21.09 6.10 11.56
N SER A 81 20.09 6.11 12.44
CA SER A 81 20.20 5.63 13.81
C SER A 81 20.63 4.17 13.87
N ASP A 82 21.32 3.77 14.95
CA ASP A 82 21.74 2.37 15.13
C ASP A 82 20.56 1.38 15.09
N GLU A 83 19.37 1.81 15.54
CA GLU A 83 18.13 1.02 15.49
C GLU A 83 17.69 0.78 14.03
N ASP A 84 17.66 1.83 13.22
CA ASP A 84 17.27 1.74 11.81
C ASP A 84 18.33 1.00 10.98
N GLN A 85 19.63 1.18 11.30
CA GLN A 85 20.69 0.38 10.69
C GLN A 85 20.52 -1.12 10.96
N LYS A 86 20.18 -1.50 12.20
CA LYS A 86 19.90 -2.90 12.55
C LYS A 86 18.67 -3.44 11.81
N TYR A 87 17.63 -2.62 11.68
CA TYR A 87 16.43 -2.97 10.93
C TYR A 87 16.74 -3.22 9.44
N LEU A 88 17.56 -2.37 8.81
CA LEU A 88 17.99 -2.58 7.42
C LEU A 88 18.79 -3.88 7.25
N ARG A 89 19.68 -4.18 8.21
CA ARG A 89 20.46 -5.43 8.20
C ARG A 89 19.57 -6.67 8.31
N SER A 90 18.52 -6.63 9.14
CA SER A 90 17.59 -7.76 9.27
C SER A 90 16.76 -7.98 8.00
N LEU A 91 16.40 -6.92 7.28
CA LEU A 91 15.72 -7.00 5.99
C LEU A 91 16.59 -7.65 4.91
N THR A 92 17.87 -7.29 4.84
CA THR A 92 18.83 -7.90 3.89
C THR A 92 19.16 -9.35 4.24
N ALA A 93 19.14 -9.73 5.52
CA ALA A 93 19.40 -11.10 5.95
C ALA A 93 18.22 -12.06 5.67
N GLY A 94 16.99 -11.54 5.62
CA GLY A 94 15.77 -12.33 5.37
C GLY A 94 15.31 -12.40 3.91
N SER A 95 15.91 -11.61 3.01
CA SER A 95 15.51 -11.56 1.60
C SER A 95 16.68 -12.02 0.72
N PRO A 96 16.66 -13.24 0.14
CA PRO A 96 17.55 -13.57 -0.95
C PRO A 96 17.12 -12.70 -2.13
N ASN A 97 17.79 -11.58 -2.36
CA ASN A 97 17.54 -10.71 -3.49
C ASN A 97 18.04 -11.42 -4.78
N PRO A 98 17.16 -11.87 -5.69
CA PRO A 98 17.58 -12.45 -6.95
C PRO A 98 17.80 -11.31 -7.93
N GLN A 99 18.91 -10.58 -7.79
CA GLN A 99 19.49 -9.85 -8.91
C GLN A 99 20.28 -10.86 -9.73
N MET A 100 19.61 -11.48 -10.69
CA MET A 100 20.28 -12.21 -11.75
C MET A 100 20.48 -11.24 -12.93
N PRO A 101 21.69 -11.22 -13.55
CA PRO A 101 22.13 -10.21 -14.54
C PRO A 101 21.30 -10.15 -15.82
#